data_AF-A0A0S6X6H0-F1
#
_entry.id   AF-A0A0S6X6H0-F1
#
_cell.length_a   1.000
_cell.length_b   1.000
_cell.length_c   1.000
_cell.angle_alpha   90.00
_cell.angle_beta   90.00
_cell.angle_gamma   90.00
#
_symmetry.space_group_name_H-M   'P 1'
#
loop_
_entity.id
_entity.type
_entity.pdbx_description
1 polymer ?
#
loop_
_entity_poly.entity_id
_entity_poly.type
_entity_poly.pdbx_seq_one_letter_code
_entity_poly.pdbx_strand_id
1 'polypeptide(L)'
;MGNWQVEPAAPARSAEPAPSIGSLFAREYAPQRTFFPSGGGAGRVAEGAAAWRAYEADVMAQPSGRAEALSEEPDAAEEEALRYPLGVARGQISNTYIVAEAEDGLVIVDQHAAHERLVLERLKAAGAEEAMNRSQALLLPEVVELEEVACDALEEKLEDLARFGLVLERFGPGAMLVRAIPSVLRKSSAEALVRDVADDLAKNGDALLLGERLDLVLATMACHGSVRAGRTLSVAEMNALLREMEHTPRSGQCNHGRPTWVKLDLKSVEKLFGRH
;
A
#
# COMPACT_ATOMS: atom_id res chain seq x y z
N MET A 1 -4.98 6.22 23.89
CA MET A 1 -4.74 7.56 23.33
C MET A 1 -3.26 7.86 23.50
N GLY A 2 -2.49 7.90 22.41
CA GLY A 2 -1.05 8.13 22.47
C GLY A 2 -0.31 7.20 21.52
N ASN A 3 -0.36 7.52 20.23
CA ASN A 3 0.54 7.00 19.17
C ASN A 3 0.51 7.96 17.96
N TRP A 4 0.33 9.27 18.21
CA TRP A 4 0.45 10.28 17.17
C TRP A 4 1.84 10.92 17.28
N GLN A 5 2.49 11.07 16.14
CA GLN A 5 3.90 11.43 16.01
C GLN A 5 4.24 12.72 16.76
N VAL A 6 5.43 12.70 17.36
CA VAL A 6 6.16 13.88 17.80
C VAL A 6 6.52 14.70 16.56
N GLU A 7 6.43 16.03 16.68
CA GLU A 7 6.82 17.00 15.66
C GLU A 7 8.15 16.58 14.99
N PRO A 8 8.25 16.52 13.65
CA PRO A 8 9.48 16.11 12.99
C PRO A 8 10.58 17.13 13.32
N ALA A 9 11.56 16.71 14.12
CA ALA A 9 12.73 17.54 14.39
C ALA A 9 13.51 17.73 13.09
N ALA A 10 13.59 18.96 12.61
CA ALA A 10 14.47 19.31 11.50
C ALA A 10 15.89 18.80 11.82
N PRO A 11 16.61 18.18 10.87
CA PRO A 11 18.00 17.83 11.10
C PRO A 11 18.73 19.11 11.48
N ALA A 12 19.43 19.10 12.62
CA ALA A 12 20.13 20.25 13.16
C ALA A 12 21.06 20.83 12.09
N ARG A 13 20.62 21.89 11.42
CA ARG A 13 21.51 22.72 10.61
C ARG A 13 22.53 23.27 11.59
N SER A 14 23.81 23.04 11.32
CA SER A 14 24.92 23.62 12.07
C SER A 14 24.61 25.10 12.29
N ALA A 15 24.42 25.48 13.55
CA ALA A 15 24.03 26.83 13.93
C ALA A 15 25.17 27.80 13.60
N GLU A 16 25.11 28.44 12.43
CA GLU A 16 25.73 29.75 12.28
C GLU A 16 24.91 30.73 13.15
N PRO A 17 25.55 31.48 14.06
CA PRO A 17 24.83 32.40 14.91
C PRO A 17 24.20 33.50 14.04
N ALA A 18 22.90 33.72 14.23
CA ALA A 18 22.22 34.88 13.65
C ALA A 18 22.98 36.16 14.02
N PRO A 19 23.22 37.10 13.09
CA PRO A 19 23.87 38.35 13.41
C PRO A 19 23.02 39.06 14.47
N SER A 20 23.61 39.31 15.62
CA SER A 20 22.95 39.98 16.73
C SER A 20 22.43 41.34 16.27
N ILE A 21 21.14 41.59 16.47
CA ILE A 21 20.56 42.92 16.34
C ILE A 21 21.12 43.74 17.51
N GLY A 22 22.25 44.39 17.27
CA GLY A 22 22.79 45.41 18.15
C GLY A 22 21.82 46.58 18.24
N SER A 23 21.41 46.91 19.46
CA SER A 23 20.55 48.06 19.78
C SER A 23 21.04 49.35 19.11
N LEU A 24 20.17 49.96 18.30
CA LEU A 24 20.42 51.22 17.57
C LEU A 24 20.37 52.48 18.47
N PHE A 25 20.25 52.35 19.80
CA PHE A 25 20.04 53.49 20.70
C PHE A 25 21.24 53.88 21.57
N ALA A 26 22.43 53.36 21.30
CA ALA A 26 23.65 53.79 22.01
C ALA A 26 24.69 54.34 21.04
N ARG A 27 24.59 55.62 20.68
CA ARG A 27 25.77 56.38 20.26
C ARG A 27 25.64 57.85 20.62
N GLU A 28 26.48 58.24 21.58
CA GLU A 28 26.68 59.61 22.04
C GLU A 28 27.14 60.53 20.91
N TYR A 29 26.67 61.77 20.99
CA TYR A 29 26.89 62.84 20.05
C TYR A 29 28.26 63.49 20.28
N ALA A 30 29.14 63.47 19.27
CA ALA A 30 30.32 64.33 19.22
C ALA A 30 30.44 64.95 17.81
N PRO A 31 30.43 66.29 17.66
CA PRO A 31 30.46 66.91 16.35
C PRO A 31 31.91 67.14 15.92
N GLN A 32 32.32 66.54 14.80
CA GLN A 32 33.49 67.02 14.05
C GLN A 32 33.11 67.23 12.58
N ARG A 33 33.22 68.50 12.17
CA ARG A 33 33.11 68.99 10.79
C ARG A 33 34.34 68.57 9.99
N THR A 34 34.14 68.02 8.80
CA THR A 34 34.92 68.27 7.57
C THR A 34 34.22 67.58 6.39
N PHE A 35 33.63 68.35 5.47
CA PHE A 35 34.09 68.66 4.11
C PHE A 35 33.80 67.54 3.08
N PHE A 36 32.79 67.79 2.22
CA PHE A 36 32.47 67.00 1.03
C PHE A 36 33.39 67.35 -0.13
N PRO A 37 33.75 66.36 -0.96
CA PRO A 37 33.56 66.56 -2.39
C PRO A 37 32.75 65.43 -3.03
N SER A 38 32.06 65.82 -4.09
CA SER A 38 31.13 65.05 -4.87
C SER A 38 31.77 63.94 -5.71
N GLY A 39 31.03 62.85 -5.87
CA GLY A 39 30.85 62.23 -7.19
C GLY A 39 31.58 60.92 -7.44
N GLY A 40 30.80 59.83 -7.43
CA GLY A 40 31.09 58.59 -8.17
C GLY A 40 31.55 57.41 -7.32
N GLY A 41 30.69 56.40 -7.18
CA GLY A 41 31.10 55.09 -6.64
C GLY A 41 29.94 54.27 -6.11
N ALA A 42 29.70 53.12 -6.75
CA ALA A 42 28.61 52.21 -6.51
C ALA A 42 28.54 51.64 -5.09
N GLY A 43 27.32 51.41 -4.61
CA GLY A 43 27.02 50.62 -3.42
C GLY A 43 25.56 50.19 -3.44
N ARG A 44 25.19 49.31 -4.37
CA ARG A 44 23.87 48.65 -4.33
C ARG A 44 23.88 47.68 -3.15
N VAL A 45 23.14 48.02 -2.10
CA VAL A 45 22.82 47.11 -1.00
C VAL A 45 21.84 46.07 -1.55
N ALA A 46 22.35 44.97 -2.12
CA ALA A 46 21.54 43.94 -2.79
C ALA A 46 21.72 42.53 -2.19
N GLU A 47 22.52 42.37 -1.12
CA GLU A 47 22.82 41.05 -0.56
C GLU A 47 21.76 40.55 0.45
N GLY A 48 21.03 41.44 1.12
CA GLY A 48 20.02 41.02 2.12
C GLY A 48 18.76 40.37 1.54
N ALA A 49 18.35 40.78 0.33
CA ALA A 49 17.13 40.25 -0.31
C ALA A 49 17.33 38.86 -0.93
N ALA A 50 18.56 38.52 -1.33
CA ALA A 50 18.87 37.21 -1.91
C ALA A 50 18.90 36.10 -0.84
N ALA A 51 19.47 36.39 0.33
CA ALA A 51 19.49 35.45 1.45
C ALA A 51 18.09 35.16 2.02
N TRP A 52 17.21 36.17 2.08
CA TRP A 52 15.82 36.00 2.52
C TRP A 52 15.00 35.16 1.53
N ARG A 53 15.13 35.43 0.22
CA ARG A 53 14.46 34.64 -0.82
C ARG A 53 15.00 33.22 -0.94
N ALA A 54 16.27 32.98 -0.61
CA ALA A 54 16.85 31.64 -0.57
C ALA A 54 16.31 30.84 0.62
N TYR A 55 16.13 31.45 1.79
CA TYR A 55 15.45 30.82 2.92
C TYR A 55 13.98 30.50 2.61
N GLU A 56 13.24 31.45 2.01
CA GLU A 56 11.88 31.19 1.53
C GLU A 56 11.86 30.08 0.48
N ALA A 57 12.78 30.07 -0.48
CA ALA A 57 12.84 29.02 -1.51
C ALA A 57 13.23 27.64 -0.96
N ASP A 58 14.07 27.56 0.07
CA ASP A 58 14.53 26.30 0.69
C ASP A 58 13.49 25.75 1.70
N VAL A 59 12.68 26.62 2.30
CA VAL A 59 11.48 26.26 3.09
C VAL A 59 10.29 25.94 2.17
N MET A 60 10.23 26.52 0.97
CA MET A 60 9.15 26.34 -0.01
C MET A 60 9.48 25.32 -1.12
N ALA A 61 10.70 24.77 -1.14
CA ALA A 61 11.06 23.63 -1.99
C ALA A 61 10.50 22.36 -1.34
N GLN A 62 9.25 22.09 -1.69
CA GLN A 62 8.40 21.16 -0.97
C GLN A 62 8.62 19.72 -1.42
N PRO A 63 8.42 18.72 -0.54
CA PRO A 63 8.30 17.33 -0.94
C PRO A 63 7.29 17.21 -2.10
N SER A 64 7.76 16.77 -3.27
CA SER A 64 6.92 16.68 -4.47
C SER A 64 6.14 15.37 -4.49
N GLY A 65 4.83 15.45 -4.27
CA GLY A 65 3.87 14.38 -4.55
C GLY A 65 3.15 14.59 -5.88
N ARG A 66 2.55 13.53 -6.43
CA ARG A 66 1.65 13.64 -7.58
C ARG A 66 0.31 14.21 -7.08
N ALA A 67 0.17 15.53 -7.12
CA ALA A 67 -1.10 16.21 -6.86
C ALA A 67 -1.64 16.75 -8.18
N GLU A 68 -2.81 16.27 -8.60
CA GLU A 68 -3.58 16.96 -9.64
C GLU A 68 -4.20 18.22 -9.04
N ALA A 69 -4.25 19.29 -9.84
CA ALA A 69 -4.88 20.53 -9.42
C ALA A 69 -6.39 20.30 -9.32
N LEU A 70 -6.98 20.58 -8.16
CA LEU A 70 -8.43 20.59 -7.99
C LEU A 70 -9.02 21.69 -8.90
N SER A 71 -10.01 21.33 -9.72
CA SER A 71 -10.84 22.32 -10.42
C SER A 71 -11.75 23.04 -9.41
N GLU A 72 -11.96 24.34 -9.61
CA GLU A 72 -12.77 25.16 -8.71
C GLU A 72 -14.26 24.79 -8.72
N GLU A 73 -14.73 24.10 -9.76
CA GLU A 73 -16.06 23.53 -9.84
C GLU A 73 -15.96 22.01 -10.06
N PRO A 74 -16.54 21.18 -9.17
CA PRO A 74 -16.67 19.76 -9.43
C PRO A 74 -17.64 19.56 -10.60
N ASP A 75 -17.22 18.80 -11.61
CA ASP A 75 -18.13 18.39 -12.67
C ASP A 75 -19.18 17.42 -12.09
N ALA A 76 -20.39 17.38 -12.66
CA ALA A 76 -21.46 16.49 -12.21
C ALA A 76 -21.03 15.01 -12.18
N ALA A 77 -20.09 14.64 -13.05
CA ALA A 77 -19.47 13.32 -13.06
C ALA A 77 -18.62 13.02 -11.81
N GLU A 78 -17.96 14.03 -11.22
CA GLU A 78 -17.18 13.88 -10.00
C GLU A 78 -18.08 13.71 -8.78
N GLU A 79 -19.17 14.50 -8.71
CA GLU A 79 -20.17 14.36 -7.66
C GLU A 79 -20.84 12.98 -7.68
N GLU A 80 -21.17 12.48 -8.87
CA GLU A 80 -21.73 11.13 -9.03
C GLU A 80 -20.71 10.04 -8.64
N ALA A 81 -19.43 10.24 -8.96
CA ALA A 81 -18.36 9.31 -8.61
C ALA A 81 -18.12 9.22 -7.08
N LEU A 82 -18.35 10.31 -6.33
CA LEU A 82 -18.25 10.32 -4.87
C LEU A 82 -19.40 9.56 -4.18
N ARG A 83 -20.55 9.40 -4.83
CA ARG A 83 -21.71 8.66 -4.29
C ARG A 83 -21.53 7.15 -4.29
N TYR A 84 -20.49 6.64 -4.93
CA TYR A 84 -20.18 5.21 -4.86
C TYR A 84 -19.75 4.82 -3.43
N PRO A 85 -20.07 3.61 -2.94
CA PRO A 85 -19.78 3.21 -1.56
C PRO A 85 -18.32 3.34 -1.11
N LEU A 86 -17.37 3.03 -2.01
CA LEU A 86 -15.92 3.19 -1.80
C LEU A 86 -15.35 4.45 -2.46
N GLY A 87 -16.21 5.27 -3.10
CA GLY A 87 -15.85 6.57 -3.62
C GLY A 87 -14.88 6.56 -4.78
N VAL A 88 -13.97 7.53 -4.83
CA VAL A 88 -12.98 7.74 -5.90
C VAL A 88 -11.56 7.64 -5.35
N ALA A 89 -10.71 6.86 -6.02
CA ALA A 89 -9.31 6.73 -5.64
C ALA A 89 -8.56 8.07 -5.79
N ARG A 90 -7.93 8.54 -4.71
CA ARG A 90 -7.10 9.74 -4.65
C ARG A 90 -5.60 9.43 -4.74
N GLY A 91 -5.19 8.24 -4.33
CA GLY A 91 -3.78 7.85 -4.44
C GLY A 91 -3.45 6.51 -3.82
N GLN A 92 -2.18 6.16 -3.89
CA GLN A 92 -1.62 4.94 -3.32
C GLN A 92 -0.50 5.30 -2.34
N ILE A 93 -0.48 4.65 -1.18
CA ILE A 93 0.54 4.83 -0.14
C ILE A 93 1.37 3.54 -0.03
N SER A 94 2.69 3.70 -0.07
CA SER A 94 3.68 2.62 0.09
C SER A 94 3.50 1.42 -0.85
N ASN A 95 2.83 1.61 -1.99
CA ASN A 95 2.40 0.55 -2.90
C ASN A 95 1.56 -0.57 -2.24
N THR A 96 0.91 -0.27 -1.11
CA THR A 96 0.17 -1.25 -0.30
C THR A 96 -1.27 -0.80 -0.01
N TYR A 97 -1.48 0.51 0.16
CA TYR A 97 -2.79 1.04 0.50
C TYR A 97 -3.31 1.94 -0.60
N ILE A 98 -4.59 1.80 -0.93
CA ILE A 98 -5.32 2.76 -1.76
C ILE A 98 -6.07 3.69 -0.83
N VAL A 99 -5.96 4.99 -1.09
CA VAL A 99 -6.75 6.03 -0.42
C VAL A 99 -7.81 6.51 -1.38
N ALA A 100 -9.06 6.51 -0.94
CA ALA A 100 -10.20 6.95 -1.70
C ALA A 100 -11.08 7.90 -0.88
N GLU A 101 -11.80 8.75 -1.59
CA GLU A 101 -12.74 9.72 -1.02
C GLU A 101 -14.16 9.33 -1.44
N ALA A 102 -15.04 9.14 -0.47
CA ALA A 102 -16.47 8.94 -0.67
C ALA A 102 -17.24 10.16 -0.11
N GLU A 103 -18.50 10.31 -0.50
CA GLU A 103 -19.38 11.42 -0.09
C GLU A 103 -19.38 11.67 1.44
N ASP A 104 -19.32 10.61 2.23
CA ASP A 104 -19.43 10.62 3.70
C ASP A 104 -18.08 10.44 4.42
N GLY A 105 -16.95 10.31 3.72
CA GLY A 105 -15.63 10.31 4.35
C GLY A 105 -14.48 9.64 3.61
N LEU A 106 -13.41 9.39 4.36
CA LEU A 106 -12.15 8.82 3.88
C LEU A 106 -12.21 7.29 3.90
N VAL A 107 -11.86 6.65 2.79
CA VAL A 107 -11.76 5.19 2.65
C VAL A 107 -10.29 4.80 2.46
N ILE A 108 -9.82 3.86 3.27
CA ILE A 108 -8.46 3.28 3.14
C ILE A 108 -8.63 1.80 2.88
N VAL A 109 -8.06 1.33 1.76
CA VAL A 109 -8.15 -0.07 1.31
C VAL A 109 -6.76 -0.71 1.37
N ASP A 110 -6.67 -1.87 1.99
CA ASP A 110 -5.51 -2.76 1.87
C ASP A 110 -5.57 -3.45 0.51
N GLN A 111 -4.69 -3.05 -0.40
CA GLN A 111 -4.65 -3.56 -1.77
C GLN A 111 -4.45 -5.07 -1.80
N HIS A 112 -3.57 -5.59 -0.94
CA HIS A 112 -3.25 -7.00 -0.93
C HIS A 112 -4.48 -7.78 -0.47
N ALA A 113 -5.01 -7.46 0.71
CA ALA A 113 -6.16 -8.17 1.27
C ALA A 113 -7.41 -8.08 0.38
N ALA A 114 -7.67 -6.92 -0.23
CA ALA A 114 -8.75 -6.75 -1.20
C ALA A 114 -8.55 -7.67 -2.41
N HIS A 115 -7.34 -7.71 -2.96
CA HIS A 115 -7.02 -8.54 -4.10
C HIS A 115 -7.24 -10.03 -3.83
N GLU A 116 -6.75 -10.54 -2.70
CA GLU A 116 -6.92 -11.95 -2.33
C GLU A 116 -8.40 -12.33 -2.26
N ARG A 117 -9.22 -11.46 -1.67
CA ARG A 117 -10.65 -11.69 -1.55
C ARG A 117 -11.35 -11.67 -2.90
N LEU A 118 -11.06 -10.69 -3.75
CA LEU A 118 -11.63 -10.59 -5.09
C LEU A 118 -11.33 -11.84 -5.92
N VAL A 119 -10.08 -12.29 -5.88
CA VAL A 119 -9.65 -13.46 -6.61
C VAL A 119 -10.34 -14.73 -6.10
N LEU A 120 -10.43 -14.90 -4.77
CA LEU A 120 -11.15 -16.05 -4.19
C LEU A 120 -12.62 -16.08 -4.61
N GLU A 121 -13.32 -14.95 -4.52
CA GLU A 121 -14.75 -14.92 -4.87
C GLU A 121 -14.97 -15.13 -6.38
N ARG A 122 -14.06 -14.64 -7.23
CA ARG A 122 -14.07 -14.98 -8.67
C ARG A 122 -13.93 -16.49 -8.90
N LEU A 123 -13.00 -17.14 -8.21
CA LEU A 123 -12.84 -18.58 -8.32
C LEU A 123 -14.10 -19.30 -7.85
N LYS A 124 -14.67 -18.91 -6.71
CA LYS A 124 -15.93 -19.48 -6.21
C LYS A 124 -17.07 -19.33 -7.21
N ALA A 125 -17.24 -18.13 -7.77
CA ALA A 125 -18.28 -17.85 -8.76
C ALA A 125 -18.06 -18.60 -10.08
N ALA A 126 -16.81 -18.84 -10.47
CA ALA A 126 -16.44 -19.59 -11.67
C ALA A 126 -16.54 -21.12 -11.50
N GLY A 127 -16.99 -21.61 -10.34
CA GLY A 127 -16.97 -23.04 -10.02
C GLY A 127 -15.54 -23.53 -9.86
N ALA A 128 -14.85 -23.00 -8.83
CA ALA A 128 -13.41 -23.17 -8.59
C ALA A 128 -12.90 -24.60 -8.75
N GLU A 129 -13.67 -25.60 -8.33
CA GLU A 129 -13.34 -27.01 -8.55
C GLU A 129 -13.11 -27.29 -10.05
N GLU A 130 -14.01 -26.89 -10.94
CA GLU A 130 -13.91 -27.16 -12.37
C GLU A 130 -12.78 -26.36 -13.04
N ALA A 131 -12.57 -25.11 -12.60
CA ALA A 131 -11.52 -24.24 -13.14
C ALA A 131 -10.11 -24.66 -12.69
N MET A 132 -9.95 -25.11 -11.45
CA MET A 132 -8.69 -25.57 -10.87
C MET A 132 -8.37 -27.04 -11.12
N ASN A 133 -9.38 -27.90 -11.27
CA ASN A 133 -9.20 -29.32 -11.62
C ASN A 133 -8.36 -29.51 -12.90
N ARG A 134 -8.35 -28.52 -13.80
CA ARG A 134 -7.44 -28.52 -14.95
C ARG A 134 -6.00 -28.32 -14.49
N SER A 135 -5.26 -29.42 -14.33
CA SER A 135 -3.83 -29.41 -14.04
C SER A 135 -2.97 -29.27 -15.30
N GLN A 136 -1.82 -28.65 -15.14
CA GLN A 136 -0.75 -28.58 -16.12
C GLN A 136 0.45 -29.34 -15.55
N ALA A 137 0.79 -30.48 -16.17
CA ALA A 137 2.00 -31.20 -15.83
C ALA A 137 3.24 -30.35 -16.13
N LEU A 138 4.20 -30.37 -15.20
CA LEU A 138 5.51 -29.75 -15.39
C LEU A 138 6.35 -30.61 -16.33
N LEU A 139 7.12 -29.96 -17.21
CA LEU A 139 8.05 -30.67 -18.11
C LEU A 139 9.15 -31.39 -17.33
N LEU A 140 9.58 -30.77 -16.23
CA LEU A 140 10.51 -31.32 -15.26
C LEU A 140 9.86 -31.16 -13.88
N PRO A 141 9.70 -32.24 -13.11
CA PRO A 141 9.22 -32.11 -11.74
C PRO A 141 10.15 -31.23 -10.92
N GLU A 142 9.58 -30.41 -10.05
CA GLU A 142 10.32 -29.47 -9.19
C GLU A 142 10.39 -30.04 -7.77
N VAL A 143 11.55 -29.97 -7.12
CA VAL A 143 11.73 -30.42 -5.74
C VAL A 143 11.66 -29.21 -4.82
N VAL A 144 10.79 -29.28 -3.81
CA VAL A 144 10.54 -28.21 -2.84
C VAL A 144 10.94 -28.71 -1.46
N GLU A 145 11.95 -28.09 -0.87
CA GLU A 145 12.45 -28.42 0.46
C GLU A 145 11.62 -27.72 1.56
N LEU A 146 11.13 -28.49 2.52
CA LEU A 146 10.26 -28.05 3.61
C LEU A 146 10.63 -28.78 4.91
N GLU A 147 10.09 -28.33 6.04
CA GLU A 147 10.18 -29.10 7.28
C GLU A 147 9.40 -30.42 7.15
N GLU A 148 9.84 -31.45 7.88
CA GLU A 148 9.24 -32.79 7.84
C GLU A 148 7.75 -32.75 8.20
N VAL A 149 7.39 -31.98 9.23
CA VAL A 149 6.00 -31.79 9.68
C VAL A 149 5.13 -31.17 8.59
N ALA A 150 5.67 -30.24 7.80
CA ALA A 150 4.97 -29.62 6.69
C ALA A 150 4.75 -30.60 5.54
N CYS A 151 5.75 -31.46 5.26
CA CYS A 151 5.61 -32.53 4.28
C CYS A 151 4.54 -33.54 4.71
N ASP A 152 4.49 -33.91 5.99
CA ASP A 152 3.47 -34.82 6.53
C ASP A 152 2.06 -34.25 6.36
N ALA A 153 1.87 -32.97 6.68
CA ALA A 153 0.58 -32.29 6.50
C ALA A 153 0.12 -32.23 5.03
N LEU A 154 1.05 -32.05 4.09
CA LEU A 154 0.76 -32.09 2.66
C LEU A 154 0.42 -33.52 2.18
N GLU A 155 1.15 -34.52 2.69
CA GLU A 155 0.97 -35.93 2.36
C GLU A 155 -0.43 -36.44 2.74
N GLU A 156 -0.97 -35.99 3.86
CA GLU A 156 -2.35 -36.29 4.28
C GLU A 156 -3.43 -35.73 3.34
N LYS A 157 -3.08 -34.77 2.46
CA LYS A 157 -4.02 -34.03 1.60
C LYS A 157 -3.74 -34.17 0.10
N LEU A 158 -2.88 -35.12 -0.31
CA LEU A 158 -2.51 -35.29 -1.72
C LEU A 158 -3.72 -35.47 -2.65
N GLU A 159 -4.70 -36.28 -2.24
CA GLU A 159 -5.91 -36.52 -3.05
C GLU A 159 -6.75 -35.24 -3.21
N ASP A 160 -6.92 -34.48 -2.12
CA ASP A 160 -7.67 -33.22 -2.15
C ASP A 160 -6.94 -32.18 -3.01
N LEU A 161 -5.63 -32.01 -2.82
CA LEU A 161 -4.80 -31.08 -3.62
C LEU A 161 -4.82 -31.44 -5.11
N ALA A 162 -4.83 -32.73 -5.44
CA ALA A 162 -4.91 -33.21 -6.82
C ALA A 162 -6.23 -32.82 -7.49
N ARG A 163 -7.35 -32.74 -6.75
CA ARG A 163 -8.64 -32.25 -7.28
C ARG A 163 -8.59 -30.77 -7.68
N PHE A 164 -7.65 -30.00 -7.12
CA PHE A 164 -7.36 -28.62 -7.51
C PHE A 164 -6.23 -28.52 -8.52
N GLY A 165 -5.77 -29.64 -9.05
CA GLY A 165 -4.72 -29.70 -10.06
C GLY A 165 -3.30 -29.47 -9.55
N LEU A 166 -3.10 -29.48 -8.23
CA LEU A 166 -1.77 -29.52 -7.60
C LEU A 166 -1.41 -30.97 -7.27
N VAL A 167 -0.49 -31.55 -8.05
CA VAL A 167 -0.08 -32.95 -7.88
C VAL A 167 1.30 -32.98 -7.25
N LEU A 168 1.37 -33.47 -6.02
CA LEU A 168 2.58 -33.59 -5.21
C LEU A 168 2.90 -35.06 -4.95
N GLU A 169 4.17 -35.33 -4.66
CA GLU A 169 4.68 -36.64 -4.25
C GLU A 169 5.73 -36.45 -3.16
N ARG A 170 5.71 -37.26 -2.11
CA ARG A 170 6.72 -37.19 -1.04
C ARG A 170 8.09 -37.57 -1.61
N PHE A 171 9.12 -36.76 -1.31
CA PHE A 171 10.49 -36.99 -1.76
C PHE A 171 11.46 -36.99 -0.58
N GLY A 172 11.44 -38.06 0.20
CA GLY A 172 12.20 -38.15 1.44
C GLY A 172 11.55 -37.35 2.58
N PRO A 173 12.22 -37.22 3.74
CA PRO A 173 11.60 -36.65 4.93
C PRO A 173 11.34 -35.14 4.83
N GLY A 174 12.20 -34.39 4.14
CA GLY A 174 12.16 -32.91 4.12
C GLY A 174 11.88 -32.30 2.74
N ALA A 175 11.24 -33.01 1.82
CA ALA A 175 10.91 -32.44 0.52
C ALA A 175 9.66 -33.06 -0.13
N MET A 176 9.03 -32.25 -0.98
CA MET A 176 7.92 -32.62 -1.86
C MET A 176 8.32 -32.41 -3.31
N LEU A 177 7.91 -33.33 -4.19
CA LEU A 177 8.12 -33.26 -5.62
C LEU A 177 6.82 -32.82 -6.31
N VAL A 178 6.87 -31.71 -7.03
CA VAL A 178 5.74 -31.13 -7.75
C VAL A 178 5.69 -31.71 -9.16
N ARG A 179 4.61 -32.42 -9.51
CA ARG A 179 4.43 -32.98 -10.86
C ARG A 179 3.49 -32.15 -11.73
N ALA A 180 2.50 -31.51 -11.13
CA ALA A 180 1.58 -30.65 -11.84
C ALA A 180 1.09 -29.51 -10.94
N ILE A 181 0.76 -28.40 -11.57
CA ILE A 181 0.15 -27.23 -10.93
C ILE A 181 -1.18 -26.89 -11.64
N PRO A 182 -2.11 -26.17 -11.00
CA PRO A 182 -3.33 -25.74 -11.67
C PRO A 182 -2.99 -24.90 -12.91
N SER A 183 -3.70 -25.13 -14.03
CA SER A 183 -3.43 -24.47 -15.32
C SER A 183 -3.56 -22.95 -15.24
N VAL A 184 -4.41 -22.46 -14.34
CA VAL A 184 -4.60 -21.02 -14.07
C VAL A 184 -3.35 -20.37 -13.45
N LEU A 185 -2.47 -21.16 -12.83
CA LEU A 185 -1.23 -20.72 -12.18
C LEU A 185 0.03 -21.02 -13.00
N ARG A 186 -0.09 -21.29 -14.30
CA ARG A 186 1.03 -21.68 -15.17
C ARG A 186 2.24 -20.72 -15.12
N LYS A 187 2.03 -19.45 -14.76
CA LYS A 187 3.08 -18.41 -14.69
C LYS A 187 3.63 -18.18 -13.27
N SER A 188 3.14 -18.93 -12.30
CA SER A 188 3.47 -18.81 -10.88
C SER A 188 4.62 -19.74 -10.51
N SER A 189 5.34 -19.43 -9.42
CA SER A 189 6.38 -20.31 -8.88
C SER A 189 5.73 -21.51 -8.18
N ALA A 190 6.13 -22.73 -8.55
CA ALA A 190 5.63 -23.94 -7.91
C ALA A 190 6.15 -24.07 -6.48
N GLU A 191 7.43 -23.75 -6.23
CA GLU A 191 8.01 -23.71 -4.89
C GLU A 191 7.21 -22.82 -3.94
N ALA A 192 6.97 -21.56 -4.32
CA ALA A 192 6.30 -20.61 -3.44
C ALA A 192 4.83 -21.00 -3.21
N LEU A 193 4.14 -21.52 -4.24
CA LEU A 193 2.80 -22.10 -4.07
C LEU A 193 2.79 -23.22 -3.01
N VAL A 194 3.72 -24.18 -3.09
CA VAL A 194 3.74 -25.31 -2.16
C VAL A 194 4.08 -24.86 -0.74
N ARG A 195 5.03 -23.92 -0.59
CA ARG A 195 5.35 -23.32 0.72
C ARG A 195 4.15 -22.62 1.35
N ASP A 196 3.44 -21.80 0.58
CA ASP A 196 2.29 -21.07 1.10
C ASP A 196 1.14 -22.02 1.49
N VAL A 197 0.89 -23.06 0.69
CA VAL A 197 -0.09 -24.09 1.03
C VAL A 197 0.30 -24.83 2.32
N ALA A 198 1.57 -25.18 2.49
CA ALA A 198 2.08 -25.81 3.71
C ALA A 198 1.91 -24.92 4.94
N ASP A 199 2.26 -23.63 4.80
CA ASP A 199 2.11 -22.63 5.86
C ASP A 199 0.64 -22.45 6.27
N ASP A 200 -0.26 -22.44 5.29
CA ASP A 200 -1.70 -22.30 5.54
C ASP A 200 -2.30 -23.54 6.20
N LEU A 201 -1.85 -24.73 5.82
CA LEU A 201 -2.22 -25.97 6.51
C LEU A 201 -1.72 -25.96 7.97
N ALA A 202 -0.50 -25.47 8.22
CA ALA A 202 0.06 -25.37 9.56
C ALA A 202 -0.68 -24.36 10.45
N LYS A 203 -1.06 -23.19 9.91
CA LYS A 203 -1.77 -22.14 10.66
C LYS A 203 -3.18 -22.54 11.03
N ASN A 204 -3.86 -23.30 10.18
CA ASN A 204 -5.30 -23.53 10.32
C ASN A 204 -5.68 -24.89 10.90
N GLY A 205 -4.73 -25.85 10.99
CA GLY A 205 -4.89 -27.10 11.73
C GLY A 205 -6.22 -27.83 11.48
N ASP A 206 -6.65 -28.64 12.45
CA ASP A 206 -7.89 -29.41 12.34
C ASP A 206 -9.19 -28.61 12.55
N ALA A 207 -9.08 -27.29 12.72
CA ALA A 207 -10.18 -26.43 13.16
C ALA A 207 -11.18 -26.03 12.06
N LEU A 208 -10.78 -26.13 10.79
CA LEU A 208 -11.63 -25.77 9.65
C LEU A 208 -12.25 -26.99 8.99
N LEU A 209 -13.49 -26.87 8.50
CA LEU A 209 -14.09 -27.89 7.63
C LEU A 209 -13.27 -28.02 6.34
N LEU A 210 -13.22 -29.22 5.76
CA LEU A 210 -12.44 -29.50 4.55
C LEU A 210 -12.70 -28.47 3.43
N GLY A 211 -13.96 -28.08 3.23
CA GLY A 211 -14.34 -27.05 2.25
C GLY A 211 -13.79 -25.64 2.54
N GLU A 212 -13.65 -25.27 3.81
CA GLU A 212 -13.09 -23.96 4.21
C GLU A 212 -11.56 -23.94 4.06
N ARG A 213 -10.90 -25.08 4.28
CA ARG A 213 -9.46 -25.24 4.00
C ARG A 213 -9.18 -25.16 2.52
N LEU A 214 -10.02 -25.82 1.71
CA LEU A 214 -9.98 -25.73 0.25
C LEU A 214 -10.13 -24.29 -0.22
N ASP A 215 -11.11 -23.55 0.33
CA ASP A 215 -11.29 -22.13 0.01
C ASP A 215 -10.06 -21.28 0.31
N LEU A 216 -9.34 -21.58 1.39
CA LEU A 216 -8.11 -20.89 1.72
C LEU A 216 -6.98 -21.24 0.73
N VAL A 217 -6.78 -22.53 0.44
CA VAL A 217 -5.79 -23.00 -0.53
C VAL A 217 -6.07 -22.40 -1.92
N LEU A 218 -7.34 -22.37 -2.34
CA LEU A 218 -7.81 -21.72 -3.57
C LEU A 218 -7.46 -20.23 -3.58
N ALA A 219 -7.65 -19.53 -2.45
CA ALA A 219 -7.30 -18.12 -2.34
C ALA A 219 -5.80 -17.91 -2.52
N THR A 220 -4.99 -18.65 -1.75
CA THR A 220 -3.53 -18.59 -1.75
C THR A 220 -2.96 -18.90 -3.13
N MET A 221 -3.45 -19.98 -3.75
CA MET A 221 -3.18 -20.34 -5.13
C MET A 221 -3.41 -19.18 -6.08
N ALA A 222 -4.56 -18.55 -5.99
CA ALA A 222 -4.99 -17.56 -6.96
C ALA A 222 -4.33 -16.19 -6.77
N CYS A 223 -3.94 -15.85 -5.55
CA CYS A 223 -3.06 -14.72 -5.25
C CYS A 223 -1.72 -14.85 -5.97
N HIS A 224 -1.21 -16.08 -6.11
CA HIS A 224 0.09 -16.35 -6.72
C HIS A 224 0.14 -16.03 -8.23
N GLY A 225 -1.01 -15.87 -8.90
CA GLY A 225 -1.10 -15.57 -10.33
C GLY A 225 -1.37 -14.10 -10.68
N SER A 226 -1.89 -13.31 -9.74
CA SER A 226 -2.78 -12.21 -10.12
C SER A 226 -2.18 -10.81 -9.93
N VAL A 227 -1.56 -10.44 -8.81
CA VAL A 227 -0.86 -9.15 -8.66
C VAL A 227 0.16 -9.25 -7.53
N ARG A 228 1.45 -8.99 -7.81
CA ARG A 228 2.46 -8.85 -6.75
C ARG A 228 2.08 -7.72 -5.80
N ALA A 229 2.17 -7.98 -4.50
CA ALA A 229 2.23 -6.93 -3.49
C ALA A 229 3.33 -5.92 -3.85
N GLY A 230 3.05 -4.63 -3.68
CA GLY A 230 4.04 -3.57 -3.92
C GLY A 230 4.11 -3.03 -5.35
N ARG A 231 3.20 -3.41 -6.27
CA ARG A 231 3.10 -2.73 -7.57
C ARG A 231 2.40 -1.39 -7.46
N THR A 232 2.92 -0.39 -8.16
CA THR A 232 2.22 0.90 -8.32
C THR A 232 1.01 0.73 -9.25
N LEU A 233 -0.14 1.26 -8.84
CA LEU A 233 -1.39 1.24 -9.60
C LEU A 233 -1.63 2.60 -10.27
N SER A 234 -2.18 2.58 -11.48
CA SER A 234 -2.77 3.77 -12.07
C SER A 234 -4.11 4.11 -11.39
N VAL A 235 -4.55 5.37 -11.50
CA VAL A 235 -5.85 5.82 -10.96
C VAL A 235 -7.01 5.02 -11.53
N ALA A 236 -6.94 4.68 -12.82
CA ALA A 236 -7.93 3.82 -13.47
C ALA A 236 -7.97 2.40 -12.86
N GLU A 237 -6.81 1.80 -12.61
CA GLU A 237 -6.73 0.47 -11.97
C GLU A 237 -7.21 0.50 -10.51
N MET A 238 -6.90 1.56 -9.76
CA MET A 238 -7.41 1.73 -8.39
C MET A 238 -8.93 1.81 -8.39
N ASN A 239 -9.52 2.68 -9.22
CA ASN A 239 -10.98 2.79 -9.31
C ASN A 239 -11.63 1.49 -9.82
N ALA A 240 -11.02 0.80 -10.79
CA ALA A 240 -11.51 -0.51 -11.23
C ALA A 240 -11.55 -1.53 -10.08
N LEU A 241 -10.51 -1.55 -9.23
CA LEU A 241 -10.47 -2.39 -8.03
C LEU A 241 -11.57 -2.01 -7.04
N LEU A 242 -11.79 -0.72 -6.78
CA LEU A 242 -12.88 -0.25 -5.89
C LEU A 242 -14.26 -0.68 -6.42
N ARG A 243 -14.51 -0.46 -7.71
CA ARG A 243 -15.76 -0.89 -8.37
C ARG A 243 -15.93 -2.41 -8.27
N GLU A 244 -14.86 -3.18 -8.44
CA GLU A 244 -14.92 -4.62 -8.31
C GLU A 244 -15.26 -5.06 -6.87
N MET A 245 -14.66 -4.43 -5.86
CA MET A 245 -14.94 -4.71 -4.45
C MET A 245 -16.41 -4.46 -4.11
N GLU A 246 -17.03 -3.42 -4.67
CA GLU A 246 -18.44 -3.11 -4.45
C GLU A 246 -19.39 -4.17 -5.03
N HIS A 247 -19.01 -4.81 -6.13
CA HIS A 247 -19.79 -5.87 -6.78
C HIS A 247 -19.45 -7.27 -6.24
N THR A 248 -18.40 -7.39 -5.43
CA THR A 248 -17.94 -8.68 -4.91
C THR A 248 -18.51 -8.95 -3.51
N PRO A 249 -19.23 -10.06 -3.31
CA PRO A 249 -19.76 -10.40 -1.99
C PRO A 249 -18.63 -10.60 -0.98
N ARG A 250 -18.85 -10.18 0.27
CA ARG A 250 -17.87 -10.32 1.38
C ARG A 250 -16.51 -9.65 1.13
N SER A 251 -16.46 -8.70 0.20
CA SER A 251 -15.22 -7.96 -0.12
C SER A 251 -14.61 -7.24 1.09
N GLY A 252 -15.41 -6.86 2.09
CA GLY A 252 -14.99 -6.12 3.29
C GLY A 252 -14.16 -6.91 4.32
N GLN A 253 -14.02 -8.23 4.16
CA GLN A 253 -13.34 -9.09 5.12
C GLN A 253 -12.32 -9.98 4.42
N CYS A 254 -11.05 -9.98 4.80
CA CYS A 254 -10.05 -10.88 4.24
C CYS A 254 -10.26 -12.33 4.73
N ASN A 255 -9.54 -13.29 4.17
CA ASN A 255 -9.69 -14.72 4.51
C ASN A 255 -9.35 -15.04 5.96
N HIS A 256 -8.58 -14.16 6.62
CA HIS A 256 -8.14 -14.27 8.00
C HIS A 256 -9.00 -13.45 8.99
N GLY A 257 -10.13 -12.90 8.56
CA GLY A 257 -10.99 -12.12 9.46
C GLY A 257 -10.49 -10.70 9.78
N ARG A 258 -9.52 -10.15 9.02
CA ARG A 258 -9.14 -8.72 9.07
C ARG A 258 -9.93 -7.90 8.02
N PRO A 259 -10.34 -6.66 8.30
CA PRO A 259 -11.04 -5.85 7.32
C PRO A 259 -10.14 -5.56 6.11
N THR A 260 -10.69 -5.59 4.90
CA THR A 260 -9.94 -5.23 3.67
C THR A 260 -9.95 -3.72 3.42
N TRP A 261 -10.92 -3.01 4.01
CA TRP A 261 -11.01 -1.57 3.98
C TRP A 261 -11.56 -1.03 5.29
N VAL A 262 -11.21 0.21 5.59
CA VAL A 262 -11.75 0.97 6.71
C VAL A 262 -12.27 2.30 6.19
N LYS A 263 -13.36 2.77 6.78
CA LYS A 263 -13.97 4.06 6.45
C LYS A 263 -14.02 4.93 7.70
N LEU A 264 -13.53 6.14 7.54
CA LEU A 264 -13.52 7.17 8.57
C LEU A 264 -14.46 8.28 8.10
N ASP A 265 -15.57 8.47 8.81
CA ASP A 265 -16.44 9.61 8.55
C ASP A 265 -15.70 10.93 8.84
N LEU A 266 -16.14 12.01 8.22
CA LEU A 266 -15.52 13.34 8.38
C LEU A 266 -15.42 13.75 9.86
N LYS A 267 -16.45 13.45 10.66
CA LYS A 267 -16.47 13.73 12.10
C LYS A 267 -15.39 12.96 12.87
N SER A 268 -15.11 11.72 12.51
CA SER A 268 -14.05 10.92 13.14
C SER A 268 -12.68 11.45 12.76
N VAL A 269 -12.51 11.91 11.51
CA VAL A 269 -11.28 12.61 11.10
C VAL A 269 -11.09 13.88 11.92
N GLU A 270 -12.11 14.72 12.06
CA GLU A 270 -12.09 15.94 12.87
C GLU A 270 -11.70 15.67 14.34
N LYS A 271 -12.24 14.59 14.93
CA LYS A 271 -11.89 14.16 16.30
C LYS A 271 -10.41 13.82 16.46
N LEU A 272 -9.73 13.31 15.42
CA LEU A 272 -8.28 13.05 15.49
C LEU A 272 -7.47 14.33 15.69
N PHE A 273 -8.02 15.47 15.25
CA PHE A 273 -7.44 16.80 15.45
C PHE A 273 -8.02 17.54 16.67
N GLY A 274 -8.80 16.85 17.52
CA GLY A 274 -9.44 17.45 18.69
C GLY A 274 -10.57 18.44 18.36
N ARG A 275 -11.13 18.37 17.15
CA ARG A 275 -12.30 19.15 16.74
C ARG A 275 -13.57 18.32 17.04
N HIS A 276 -14.59 18.95 17.62
CA HIS A 276 -15.85 18.33 18.05
C HIS A 276 -17.04 18.92 17.32
#